data_AF-A0A920BNK2-F1
#
_entry.id   AF-A0A920BNK2-F1
#
_cell.length_a   1.000
_cell.length_b   1.000
_cell.length_c   1.000
_cell.angle_alpha   90.00
_cell.angle_beta   90.00
_cell.angle_gamma   90.00
#
_symmetry.space_group_name_H-M   'P 1'
#
loop_
_entity.id
_entity.type
_entity.pdbx_description
1 polymer ?
#
loop_
_entity_poly.entity_id
_entity_poly.type
_entity_poly.pdbx_seq_one_letter_code
_entity_poly.pdbx_strand_id
1 'polypeptide(L)'
;MVNNLSSGLGALTPEALAQLVQMENKSEITSTQAKKVLGELVQRGGMPANLATELGFEVVGLNDLEKLVDQLINEHSDEWERFCSGDTKVQGFLLAR
;
A
#
# COMPACT_ATOMS: atom_id res chain seq x y z
N MET A 1 -18.02 7.45 4.63
CA MET A 1 -17.48 8.59 5.39
C MET A 1 -16.82 9.52 4.39
N VAL A 2 -17.45 10.66 4.07
CA VAL A 2 -16.86 11.68 3.20
C VAL A 2 -15.94 12.53 4.07
N ASN A 3 -14.66 12.65 3.71
CA ASN A 3 -13.70 13.55 4.37
C ASN A 3 -14.08 15.00 4.11
N ASN A 4 -15.12 15.46 4.80
CA ASN A 4 -15.63 16.79 4.68
C ASN A 4 -15.10 17.61 5.86
N LEU A 5 -14.14 18.49 5.58
CA LEU A 5 -13.54 19.42 6.56
C LEU A 5 -14.46 20.59 6.93
N SER A 6 -15.70 20.64 6.40
CA SER A 6 -16.66 21.72 6.70
C SER A 6 -17.07 21.79 8.19
N SER A 7 -16.86 20.72 8.95
CA SER A 7 -17.12 20.69 10.40
C SER A 7 -15.93 21.21 11.24
N GLY A 8 -14.85 21.66 10.59
CA GLY A 8 -13.62 22.13 11.23
C GLY A 8 -12.43 21.19 11.03
N LEU A 9 -11.23 21.65 11.38
CA LEU A 9 -9.98 20.91 11.17
C LEU A 9 -9.75 19.78 12.19
N GLY A 10 -10.49 19.76 13.30
CA GLY A 10 -10.24 18.79 14.38
C GLY A 10 -8.80 18.90 14.89
N ALA A 11 -8.09 17.78 14.96
CA ALA A 11 -6.67 17.70 15.34
C ALA A 11 -5.69 17.81 14.15
N LEU A 12 -6.19 18.07 12.94
CA LEU A 12 -5.37 18.18 11.73
C LEU A 12 -4.52 19.45 11.78
N THR A 13 -3.22 19.30 11.52
CA THR A 13 -2.30 20.44 11.32
C THR A 13 -1.95 20.64 9.85
N PRO A 14 -1.62 21.87 9.41
CA PRO A 14 -1.15 22.13 8.05
C PRO A 14 0.08 21.29 7.66
N GLU A 15 0.99 21.06 8.61
CA GLU A 15 2.21 20.28 8.40
C GLU A 15 1.88 18.81 8.14
N ALA A 16 0.95 18.24 8.90
CA ALA A 16 0.50 16.86 8.71
C ALA A 16 -0.24 16.71 7.36
N LEU A 17 -1.05 17.71 6.97
CA LEU A 17 -1.69 17.71 5.65
C LEU A 17 -0.65 17.79 4.52
N ALA A 18 0.36 18.65 4.65
CA ALA A 18 1.42 18.78 3.66
C ALA A 18 2.22 17.47 3.50
N GLN A 19 2.55 16.82 4.61
CA GLN A 19 3.21 15.50 4.59
C GLN A 19 2.33 14.44 3.91
N LEU A 20 1.03 14.39 4.23
CA LEU A 20 0.12 13.45 3.61
C LEU A 20 0.05 13.62 2.08
N VAL A 21 -0.01 14.86 1.59
CA VAL A 21 0.00 15.16 0.15
C VAL A 21 1.32 14.76 -0.50
N GLN A 22 2.46 14.94 0.20
CA GLN A 22 3.75 14.47 -0.30
C GLN A 22 3.80 12.95 -0.44
N MET A 23 3.25 12.20 0.53
CA MET A 23 3.18 10.73 0.45
C MET A 23 2.33 10.28 -0.75
N GLU A 24 1.19 10.91 -1.00
CA GLU A 24 0.36 10.62 -2.18
C GLU A 24 1.10 10.94 -3.48
N ASN A 25 1.78 12.09 -3.57
CA ASN A 25 2.55 12.49 -4.75
C ASN A 25 3.73 11.56 -5.04
N LYS A 26 4.38 11.02 -4.00
CA LYS A 26 5.44 10.03 -4.13
C LYS A 26 4.91 8.61 -4.41
N SER A 27 3.59 8.44 -4.50
CA SER A 27 2.94 7.15 -4.64
C SER A 27 3.26 6.17 -3.50
N GLU A 28 3.64 6.70 -2.32
CA GLU A 28 3.83 5.91 -1.10
C GLU A 28 2.49 5.44 -0.53
N ILE A 29 1.40 6.10 -0.90
CA ILE A 29 0.02 5.70 -0.63
C ILE A 29 -0.86 6.08 -1.83
N THR A 30 -1.94 5.34 -2.04
CA THR A 30 -2.98 5.66 -3.03
C THR A 30 -3.91 6.75 -2.52
N SER A 31 -4.64 7.42 -3.42
CA SER A 31 -5.65 8.43 -3.04
C SER A 31 -6.73 7.88 -2.09
N THR A 32 -7.08 6.59 -2.21
CA THR A 32 -8.02 5.93 -1.31
C THR A 32 -7.43 5.76 0.10
N GLN A 33 -6.15 5.38 0.20
CA GLN A 33 -5.44 5.27 1.46
C GLN A 33 -5.21 6.65 2.10
N ALA A 34 -4.82 7.64 1.31
CA ALA A 34 -4.66 9.02 1.75
C ALA A 34 -5.94 9.58 2.38
N LYS A 35 -7.12 9.27 1.81
CA LYS A 35 -8.40 9.61 2.43
C LYS A 35 -8.58 8.93 3.79
N LYS A 36 -8.25 7.65 3.93
CA LYS A 36 -8.35 6.97 5.23
C LYS A 36 -7.42 7.61 6.27
N VAL A 37 -6.17 7.88 5.90
CA VAL A 37 -5.19 8.56 6.79
C VAL A 37 -5.66 9.97 7.16
N LEU A 38 -6.21 10.74 6.22
CA LEU A 38 -6.79 12.07 6.50
C LEU A 38 -7.91 12.00 7.55
N GLY A 39 -8.76 10.98 7.47
CA GLY A 39 -9.82 10.77 8.46
C GLY A 39 -9.28 10.52 9.87
N GLU A 40 -8.16 9.80 9.99
CA GLU A 40 -7.47 9.58 11.26
C GLU A 40 -6.78 10.85 11.79
N LEU A 41 -6.11 11.60 10.90
CA LEU A 41 -5.47 12.88 11.26
C LEU A 41 -6.46 13.90 11.78
N VAL A 42 -7.64 14.00 11.19
CA VAL A 42 -8.70 14.91 11.67
C VAL A 42 -9.20 14.49 13.06
N GLN A 43 -9.31 13.19 13.32
CA GLN A 43 -9.83 12.66 14.59
C GLN A 43 -8.83 12.76 15.74
N ARG A 44 -7.59 12.30 15.54
CA ARG A 44 -6.58 12.15 16.60
C ARG A 44 -5.27 12.88 16.35
N GLY A 45 -5.08 13.49 15.19
CA GLY A 45 -3.84 14.16 14.82
C GLY A 45 -2.68 13.17 14.65
N GLY A 46 -1.45 13.68 14.75
CA GLY A 46 -0.23 12.87 14.68
C GLY A 46 0.46 12.92 13.31
N MET A 47 1.30 11.91 13.05
CA MET A 47 2.13 11.83 11.84
C MET A 47 1.47 10.93 10.78
N PRO A 48 1.26 11.42 9.54
CA PRO A 48 0.62 10.63 8.49
C PRO A 48 1.32 9.31 8.17
N ALA A 49 2.66 9.29 8.22
CA ALA A 49 3.45 8.08 7.99
C ALA A 49 3.17 6.99 9.03
N ASN A 50 3.14 7.35 10.32
CA ASN A 50 2.84 6.40 11.40
C ASN A 50 1.42 5.83 11.25
N LEU A 51 0.45 6.68 10.91
CA LEU A 51 -0.94 6.26 10.67
C LEU A 51 -1.04 5.34 9.45
N ALA A 52 -0.29 5.61 8.38
CA ALA A 52 -0.26 4.74 7.21
C ALA A 52 0.29 3.34 7.55
N THR A 53 1.37 3.26 8.33
CA THR A 53 1.91 1.99 8.83
C THR A 53 0.94 1.26 9.76
N GLU A 54 0.32 1.96 10.72
CA GLU A 54 -0.71 1.38 11.61
C GLU A 54 -1.89 0.79 10.82
N LEU A 55 -2.24 1.41 9.70
CA LEU A 55 -3.31 0.96 8.81
C LEU A 55 -2.86 -0.10 7.79
N GLY A 56 -1.58 -0.49 7.80
CA GLY A 56 -1.02 -1.48 6.88
C GLY A 56 -0.94 -0.99 5.43
N PHE A 57 -0.75 0.31 5.21
CA PHE A 57 -0.63 0.91 3.87
C PHE A 57 0.81 1.03 3.38
N GLU A 58 1.75 0.35 4.04
CA GLU A 58 3.14 0.30 3.56
C GLU A 58 3.16 -0.24 2.13
N VAL A 59 3.75 0.55 1.23
CA VAL A 59 4.04 0.07 -0.12
C VAL A 59 5.13 -0.98 0.01
N VAL A 60 4.76 -2.23 -0.28
CA VAL A 60 5.73 -3.29 -0.54
C VAL A 60 6.60 -2.80 -1.68
N GLY A 61 7.85 -2.46 -1.38
CA GLY A 61 8.77 -1.95 -2.38
C GLY A 61 9.01 -3.00 -3.47
N LEU A 62 9.38 -2.56 -4.68
CA LEU A 62 9.73 -3.47 -5.78
C LEU A 62 10.75 -4.53 -5.36
N ASN A 63 11.69 -4.17 -4.47
CA ASN A 63 12.69 -5.08 -3.93
C ASN A 63 12.10 -6.19 -3.04
N ASP A 64 10.99 -5.94 -2.34
CA ASP A 64 10.30 -6.95 -1.54
C ASP A 64 9.42 -7.84 -2.43
N LEU A 65 8.87 -7.27 -3.51
CA LEU A 65 8.19 -8.04 -4.54
C LEU A 65 9.16 -8.96 -5.28
N GLU A 66 10.35 -8.48 -5.67
CA GLU A 66 11.41 -9.29 -6.28
C GLU A 66 11.80 -10.47 -5.39
N LYS A 67 12.00 -10.24 -4.08
CA LYS A 67 12.27 -11.33 -3.13
C LYS A 67 11.13 -12.33 -3.01
N LEU A 68 9.88 -11.87 -3.01
CA LEU A 68 8.70 -12.74 -3.00
C LEU A 68 8.65 -13.61 -4.25
N VAL A 69 8.94 -13.04 -5.42
CA VAL A 69 9.01 -13.76 -6.69
C VAL A 69 10.17 -14.76 -6.66
N ASP A 70 11.36 -14.38 -6.20
CA ASP A 70 12.50 -15.28 -6.06
C ASP A 70 12.20 -16.45 -5.11
N GLN A 71 11.51 -16.19 -4.00
CA GLN A 71 11.05 -17.23 -3.08
C GLN A 71 10.05 -18.16 -3.75
N LEU A 72 9.05 -17.62 -4.46
CA LEU A 72 8.06 -18.42 -5.18
C LEU A 72 8.71 -19.32 -6.24
N ILE A 73 9.68 -18.79 -7.00
CA ILE A 73 10.42 -19.56 -8.02
C ILE A 73 11.24 -20.67 -7.36
N ASN A 74 11.89 -20.38 -6.23
CA ASN A 74 12.69 -21.40 -5.51
C ASN A 74 11.81 -22.48 -4.88
N GLU A 75 10.63 -22.14 -4.37
CA GLU A 75 9.68 -23.10 -3.79
C GLU A 75 8.95 -23.94 -4.85
N HIS A 76 8.77 -23.40 -6.06
CA HIS A 76 7.94 -23.97 -7.13
C HIS A 76 8.63 -23.91 -8.49
N SER A 77 9.88 -24.42 -8.56
CA SER A 77 10.69 -24.38 -9.79
C SER A 77 10.04 -25.09 -10.96
N ASP A 78 9.36 -26.21 -10.71
CA ASP A 78 8.75 -27.05 -11.73
C ASP A 78 7.51 -26.37 -12.34
N GLU A 79 6.68 -25.76 -11.50
CA GLU A 79 5.55 -24.94 -11.95
C GLU A 79 6.00 -23.68 -12.67
N TRP A 80 7.11 -23.05 -12.22
CA TRP A 80 7.70 -21.91 -12.91
C TRP A 80 8.22 -22.28 -14.29
N GLU A 81 8.92 -23.39 -14.44
CA GLU A 81 9.42 -23.87 -15.74
C GLU A 81 8.25 -24.19 -16.69
N ARG A 82 7.18 -24.81 -16.19
CA ARG A 82 5.94 -25.03 -16.94
C ARG A 82 5.27 -23.73 -17.37
N PHE A 83 5.25 -22.73 -16.50
CA PHE A 83 4.73 -21.40 -16.83
C PHE A 83 5.55 -20.76 -17.96
N CYS A 84 6.89 -20.80 -17.86
CA CYS A 84 7.79 -20.31 -18.91
C CYS A 84 7.63 -21.06 -20.25
N SER A 85 7.27 -22.35 -20.21
CA SER A 85 6.98 -23.15 -21.40
C SER A 85 5.61 -22.86 -22.04
N GLY A 86 4.81 -21.96 -21.44
CA GLY A 86 3.53 -21.50 -21.98
C GLY A 86 2.29 -22.19 -21.42
N ASP A 87 2.42 -23.00 -20.36
CA ASP A 87 1.27 -23.62 -19.70
C ASP A 87 0.53 -22.58 -18.84
N THR A 88 -0.54 -21.99 -19.37
CA THR A 88 -1.34 -20.98 -18.66
C THR A 88 -2.12 -21.54 -17.47
N LYS A 89 -2.21 -22.87 -17.31
CA LYS A 89 -2.92 -23.48 -16.18
C LYS A 89 -2.16 -23.29 -14.86
N VAL A 90 -0.83 -23.24 -14.91
CA VAL A 90 -0.01 -23.02 -13.70
C VAL A 90 0.02 -21.56 -13.25
N GLN A 91 -0.39 -20.61 -14.11
CA GLN A 91 -0.48 -19.19 -13.74
C GLN A 91 -1.43 -18.94 -12.57
N GLY A 92 -2.60 -19.58 -12.57
CA GLY A 92 -3.57 -19.46 -11.47
C GLY A 92 -3.07 -20.07 -10.17
N PHE A 93 -2.24 -21.11 -10.25
CA PHE A 93 -1.58 -21.71 -9.09
C PHE A 93 -0.54 -20.76 -8.48
N LEU A 94 0.28 -20.12 -9.31
CA LEU A 94 1.30 -19.16 -8.88
C LEU A 94 0.69 -17.87 -8.29
N LEU A 95 -0.45 -17.40 -8.82
CA LEU A 95 -1.15 -16.21 -8.32
C LEU A 95 -1.97 -16.43 -7.04
N ALA A 96 -2.26 -17.68 -6.69
CA ALA A 96 -3.07 -18.01 -5.51
C ALA A 96 -2.25 -18.02 -4.20
N ARG A 97 -0.95 -17.73 -4.27
CA ARG A 97 0.00 -17.89 -3.17
C ARG A 97 0.66 -16.58 -2.78
#